data_AF-A0A661R454-F1
#
_entry.id   AF-A0A661R454-F1
#
_cell.length_a   1.000
_cell.length_b   1.000
_cell.length_c   1.000
_cell.angle_alpha   90.00
_cell.angle_beta   90.00
_cell.angle_gamma   90.00
#
_symmetry.space_group_name_H-M   'P 1'
#
loop_
_entity.id
_entity.type
_entity.pdbx_description
1 polymer ?
#
loop_
_entity_poly.entity_id
_entity_poly.type
_entity_poly.pdbx_seq_one_letter_code
_entity_poly.pdbx_strand_id
1 'polypeptide(L)'
;LGGAPGILSARYAGPAATDYDNNQKLLREMEGKTNRAATFVCVISIAVPSGMAFTYEGRCRGLIAQSPAGERGFGYDPLFYYPPLRKTFAQLSREEKNRVSHRGKALAQLKSEFEKVLTWIRRACR
;
A
#
# COMPACT_ATOMS: atom_id res chain seq x y z
N LEU A 1 -13.35 7.99 4.43
CA LEU A 1 -13.25 7.97 5.91
C LEU A 1 -12.21 8.98 6.43
N GLY A 2 -12.11 10.19 5.86
CA GLY A 2 -11.15 11.20 6.32
C GLY A 2 -9.66 10.77 6.31
N GLY A 3 -9.28 9.78 5.51
CA GLY A 3 -7.92 9.20 5.50
C GLY A 3 -7.71 7.98 6.39
N ALA A 4 -8.67 7.60 7.23
CA ALA A 4 -8.63 6.33 7.96
C ALA A 4 -8.68 5.12 6.98
N PRO A 5 -8.03 3.98 7.32
CA PRO A 5 -7.32 3.71 8.58
C PRO A 5 -5.89 4.27 8.67
N GLY A 6 -5.30 4.75 7.58
CA GLY A 6 -3.96 5.37 7.58
C GLY A 6 -2.88 4.51 8.23
N ILE A 7 -2.09 5.09 9.14
CA ILE A 7 -1.02 4.38 9.87
C ILE A 7 -1.53 3.25 10.78
N LEU A 8 -2.84 3.20 11.06
CA LEU A 8 -3.49 2.15 11.83
C LEU A 8 -3.97 0.98 10.96
N SER A 9 -3.69 0.99 9.65
CA SER A 9 -4.18 -0.01 8.68
C SER A 9 -4.03 -1.46 9.14
N ALA A 10 -2.90 -1.84 9.75
CA ALA A 10 -2.64 -3.21 10.20
C ALA A 10 -3.45 -3.61 11.45
N ARG A 11 -3.89 -2.63 12.24
CA ARG A 11 -4.56 -2.83 13.55
C ARG A 11 -5.89 -2.08 13.60
N TYR A 12 -6.54 -1.93 12.46
CA TYR A 12 -7.70 -1.06 12.31
C TYR A 12 -8.88 -1.57 13.14
N ALA A 13 -9.10 -2.88 13.18
CA ALA A 13 -10.09 -3.52 14.05
C ALA A 13 -9.56 -3.84 15.47
N GLY A 14 -8.31 -3.51 15.79
CA GLY A 14 -7.68 -3.70 17.10
C GLY A 14 -6.26 -4.27 17.00
N PRO A 15 -5.51 -4.32 18.13
CA PRO A 15 -4.11 -4.77 18.15
C PRO A 15 -3.87 -6.20 17.63
N ALA A 16 -4.84 -7.09 17.79
CA ALA A 16 -4.77 -8.49 17.36
C ALA A 16 -5.64 -8.78 16.11
N ALA A 17 -6.04 -7.73 15.38
CA ALA A 17 -6.91 -7.89 14.21
C ALA A 17 -6.25 -8.67 13.08
N THR A 18 -6.99 -9.60 12.50
CA THR A 18 -6.62 -10.24 11.24
C THR A 18 -6.97 -9.33 10.05
N ASP A 19 -6.45 -9.67 8.86
CA ASP A 19 -6.86 -9.02 7.61
C ASP A 19 -8.38 -9.09 7.39
N TYR A 20 -8.99 -10.21 7.79
CA TYR A 20 -10.44 -10.39 7.72
C TYR A 20 -11.17 -9.40 8.64
N ASP A 21 -10.75 -9.28 9.91
CA ASP A 21 -11.37 -8.36 10.88
C ASP A 21 -11.30 -6.90 10.41
N ASN A 22 -10.13 -6.52 9.89
CA ASN A 22 -9.86 -5.21 9.32
C ASN A 22 -10.76 -4.93 8.10
N ASN A 23 -10.91 -5.91 7.19
CA ASN A 23 -11.78 -5.81 6.02
C ASN A 23 -13.27 -5.69 6.42
N GLN A 24 -13.73 -6.47 7.40
CA GLN A 24 -15.10 -6.39 7.90
C GLN A 24 -15.42 -5.05 8.54
N LYS A 25 -14.50 -4.51 9.36
CA LYS A 25 -14.65 -3.16 9.91
C LYS A 25 -14.71 -2.10 8.82
N LEU A 26 -13.82 -2.18 7.82
CA LEU A 26 -13.83 -1.25 6.69
C LEU A 26 -15.16 -1.28 5.94
N LEU A 27 -15.70 -2.46 5.65
CA LEU A 27 -16.98 -2.60 4.95
C LEU A 27 -18.12 -1.96 5.75
N ARG A 28 -18.22 -2.26 7.05
CA ARG A 28 -19.22 -1.66 7.96
C ARG A 28 -19.14 -0.14 7.97
N GLU A 29 -17.94 0.42 8.14
CA GLU A 29 -17.76 1.88 8.12
C GLU A 29 -18.05 2.52 6.75
N MET A 30 -18.05 1.72 5.69
CA MET A 30 -18.34 2.15 4.32
C MET A 30 -19.78 1.90 3.88
N GLU A 31 -20.65 1.36 4.74
CA GLU A 31 -22.09 1.22 4.47
C GLU A 31 -22.74 2.58 4.21
N GLY A 32 -23.63 2.64 3.21
CA GLY A 32 -24.31 3.87 2.79
C GLY A 32 -23.41 4.95 2.14
N LYS A 33 -22.09 4.77 2.09
CA LYS A 33 -21.16 5.76 1.53
C LYS A 33 -21.03 5.60 0.01
N THR A 34 -21.37 6.66 -0.71
CA THR A 34 -21.23 6.77 -2.17
C THR A 34 -19.79 7.08 -2.59
N ASN A 35 -19.09 7.94 -1.85
CA ASN A 35 -17.68 8.19 -2.09
C ASN A 35 -16.82 7.07 -1.48
N ARG A 36 -16.32 6.20 -2.35
CA ARG A 36 -15.47 5.05 -2.01
C ARG A 36 -14.01 5.23 -2.42
N ALA A 37 -13.58 6.45 -2.75
CA ALA A 37 -12.20 6.71 -3.13
C ALA A 37 -11.23 6.33 -2.01
N ALA A 38 -10.20 5.57 -2.37
CA ALA A 38 -9.14 5.13 -1.47
C ALA A 38 -7.79 5.22 -2.16
N THR A 39 -6.73 5.27 -1.36
CA THR A 39 -5.36 5.27 -1.87
C THR A 39 -4.52 4.35 -1.00
N PHE A 40 -3.89 3.36 -1.62
CA PHE A 40 -2.77 2.68 -0.98
C PHE A 40 -1.51 3.56 -1.08
N VAL A 41 -0.76 3.62 0.02
CA VAL A 41 0.47 4.41 0.14
C VAL A 41 1.58 3.50 0.66
N CYS A 42 2.75 3.53 0.02
CA CYS A 42 3.98 2.87 0.48
C CYS A 42 5.03 3.95 0.66
N VAL A 43 5.72 3.92 1.79
CA VAL A 43 6.93 4.72 2.03
C VAL A 43 8.06 3.74 2.32
N ILE A 44 9.17 3.85 1.59
CA ILE A 44 10.41 3.11 1.82
C ILE A 44 11.43 4.12 2.32
N SER A 45 12.00 3.89 3.49
CA SER A 45 13.07 4.72 4.06
C SER A 45 14.34 3.90 4.20
N ILE A 46 15.45 4.44 3.68
CA ILE A 46 16.79 3.87 3.81
C ILE A 46 17.59 4.82 4.69
N ALA A 47 17.93 4.33 5.88
CA ALA A 47 18.69 5.07 6.89
C ALA A 47 20.01 4.35 7.19
N VAL A 48 21.01 5.14 7.56
CA VAL A 48 22.29 4.70 8.10
C VAL A 48 22.46 5.34 9.49
N PRO A 49 23.42 4.91 10.33
CA PRO A 49 23.51 5.41 11.71
C PRO A 49 23.66 6.93 11.85
N SER A 50 24.16 7.61 10.83
CA SER A 50 24.32 9.08 10.80
C SER A 50 23.79 9.69 9.50
N GLY A 51 23.28 10.92 9.56
CA GLY A 51 22.81 11.67 8.40
C GLY A 51 21.32 11.46 8.04
N MET A 52 20.90 12.08 6.93
CA MET A 52 19.50 12.05 6.48
C MET A 52 19.14 10.75 5.76
N ALA A 53 17.95 10.23 6.00
CA ALA A 53 17.44 9.05 5.31
C ALA A 53 16.94 9.38 3.90
N PHE A 54 17.17 8.48 2.95
CA PHE A 54 16.47 8.53 1.66
C PHE A 54 15.08 7.96 1.81
N THR A 55 14.07 8.72 1.37
CA THR A 55 12.67 8.31 1.45
C THR A 55 12.03 8.29 0.07
N TYR A 56 11.37 7.19 -0.25
CA TYR A 56 10.66 6.95 -1.51
C TYR A 56 9.20 6.69 -1.23
N GLU A 57 8.30 7.36 -1.95
CA GLU A 57 6.86 7.22 -1.75
C GLU A 57 6.18 6.76 -3.04
N GLY A 58 5.37 5.71 -2.91
CA GLY A 58 4.50 5.25 -3.98
C GLY A 58 3.05 5.33 -3.56
N ARG A 59 2.19 5.84 -4.44
CA ARG A 59 0.74 5.90 -4.25
C ARG A 59 -0.01 5.17 -5.36
N CYS A 60 -1.08 4.48 -4.99
CA CYS A 60 -2.01 3.90 -5.94
C CYS A 60 -3.44 4.28 -5.56
N ARG A 61 -4.10 5.05 -6.43
CA ARG A 61 -5.50 5.46 -6.26
C ARG A 61 -6.43 4.36 -6.78
N GLY A 62 -7.50 4.12 -6.05
CA GLY A 62 -8.52 3.13 -6.39
C GLY A 62 -9.80 3.43 -5.63
N LEU A 63 -10.65 2.41 -5.56
CA LEU A 63 -11.94 2.46 -4.88
C LEU A 63 -12.03 1.30 -3.87
N ILE A 64 -12.79 1.48 -2.80
CA ILE A 64 -13.18 0.36 -1.92
C ILE A 64 -14.34 -0.37 -2.61
N ALA A 65 -14.22 -1.68 -2.82
CA ALA A 65 -15.29 -2.51 -3.37
C ALA A 65 -16.46 -2.65 -2.37
N GLN A 66 -17.62 -3.06 -2.85
CA GLN A 66 -18.78 -3.33 -1.98
C GLN A 66 -18.68 -4.69 -1.27
N SER A 67 -18.01 -5.64 -1.90
CA SER A 67 -17.74 -6.98 -1.38
C SER A 67 -16.33 -7.41 -1.78
N PRO A 68 -15.70 -8.34 -1.03
CA PRO A 68 -14.40 -8.87 -1.39
C PRO A 68 -14.48 -9.68 -2.69
N ALA A 69 -13.44 -9.58 -3.51
CA ALA A 69 -13.25 -10.43 -4.69
C ALA A 69 -11.79 -10.80 -4.88
N GLY A 70 -11.52 -12.02 -5.35
CA GLY A 70 -10.17 -12.56 -5.53
C GLY A 70 -9.55 -13.13 -4.25
N GLU A 71 -8.56 -14.00 -4.42
CA GLU A 71 -7.98 -14.81 -3.33
C GLU A 71 -6.48 -14.59 -3.18
N ARG A 72 -5.85 -13.79 -4.05
CA ARG A 72 -4.41 -13.54 -4.01
C ARG A 72 -4.09 -12.33 -3.13
N GLY A 73 -2.82 -12.20 -2.76
CA GLY A 73 -2.36 -11.03 -2.01
C GLY A 73 -2.70 -11.12 -0.53
N PHE A 74 -2.89 -9.98 0.12
CA PHE A 74 -3.08 -9.87 1.58
C PHE A 74 -3.74 -8.54 1.97
N GLY A 75 -4.08 -8.38 3.25
CA GLY A 75 -4.65 -7.14 3.79
C GLY A 75 -5.95 -6.75 3.11
N TYR A 76 -6.00 -5.51 2.65
CA TYR A 76 -7.18 -4.93 1.98
C TYR A 76 -7.23 -5.21 0.47
N ASP A 77 -6.35 -6.06 -0.07
CA ASP A 77 -6.33 -6.37 -1.51
C ASP A 77 -7.69 -6.86 -2.07
N PRO A 78 -8.47 -7.70 -1.36
CA PRO A 78 -9.78 -8.13 -1.85
C PRO A 78 -10.81 -7.01 -1.94
N LEU A 79 -10.60 -5.91 -1.21
CA LEU A 79 -11.49 -4.74 -1.20
C LEU A 79 -10.94 -3.57 -1.99
N PHE A 80 -9.68 -3.58 -2.41
CA PHE A 80 -9.10 -2.47 -3.18
C PHE A 80 -9.32 -2.68 -4.67
N TYR A 81 -10.37 -2.08 -5.21
CA TYR A 81 -10.69 -2.06 -6.63
C TYR A 81 -9.82 -1.05 -7.38
N TYR A 82 -9.18 -1.50 -8.46
CA TYR A 82 -8.36 -0.66 -9.33
C TYR A 82 -9.06 -0.45 -10.67
N PRO A 83 -9.68 0.73 -10.90
CA PRO A 83 -10.50 0.98 -12.08
C PRO A 83 -9.80 0.71 -13.43
N PRO A 84 -8.51 1.06 -13.62
CA PRO A 84 -7.84 0.83 -14.91
C PRO A 84 -7.76 -0.65 -15.34
N LEU A 85 -7.78 -1.60 -14.39
CA LEU A 85 -7.77 -3.04 -14.68
C LEU A 85 -9.11 -3.72 -14.39
N ARG A 86 -10.11 -2.96 -13.94
CA ARG A 86 -11.46 -3.45 -13.57
C ARG A 86 -11.45 -4.66 -12.63
N LYS A 87 -10.49 -4.71 -11.71
CA LYS A 87 -10.23 -5.83 -10.81
C LYS A 87 -9.87 -5.31 -9.42
N THR A 88 -10.17 -6.08 -8.40
CA THR A 88 -9.54 -5.89 -7.08
C THR A 88 -8.07 -6.31 -7.15
N PHE A 89 -7.25 -5.82 -6.22
CA PHE A 89 -5.85 -6.23 -6.15
C PHE A 89 -5.69 -7.73 -5.89
N ALA A 90 -6.63 -8.37 -5.19
CA ALA A 90 -6.61 -9.82 -4.96
C ALA A 90 -6.95 -10.66 -6.21
N GLN A 91 -7.49 -10.04 -7.26
CA GLN A 91 -7.73 -10.70 -8.55
C GLN A 91 -6.53 -10.57 -9.52
N LEU A 92 -5.59 -9.67 -9.25
CA LEU A 92 -4.42 -9.44 -10.11
C LEU A 92 -3.39 -10.57 -9.96
N SER A 93 -2.64 -10.85 -11.02
CA SER A 93 -1.40 -11.62 -10.87
C SER A 93 -0.37 -10.81 -10.08
N ARG A 94 0.68 -11.48 -9.59
CA ARG A 94 1.78 -10.80 -8.90
C ARG A 94 2.46 -9.78 -9.80
N GLU A 95 2.65 -10.11 -11.07
CA GLU A 95 3.28 -9.28 -12.09
C GLU A 95 2.42 -8.05 -12.40
N GLU A 96 1.11 -8.22 -12.62
CA GLU A 96 0.16 -7.13 -12.82
C GLU A 96 0.17 -6.17 -11.62
N LYS A 97 0.05 -6.72 -10.40
CA LYS A 97 0.05 -5.93 -9.17
C LYS A 97 1.36 -5.19 -8.96
N ASN A 98 2.50 -5.82 -9.20
CA ASN A 98 3.82 -5.20 -9.04
C ASN A 98 4.01 -4.01 -9.99
N ARG A 99 3.38 -4.02 -11.18
CA ARG A 99 3.48 -2.91 -12.13
C ARG A 99 2.74 -1.65 -11.67
N VAL A 100 1.62 -1.79 -10.95
CA VAL A 100 0.71 -0.67 -10.64
C VAL A 100 0.60 -0.33 -9.15
N SER A 101 0.99 -1.23 -8.26
CA SER A 101 0.85 -1.04 -6.82
C SER A 101 1.73 0.08 -6.29
N HIS A 102 1.28 0.69 -5.19
CA HIS A 102 2.01 1.67 -4.39
C HIS A 102 3.44 1.19 -4.07
N ARG A 103 3.60 -0.06 -3.60
CA ARG A 103 4.91 -0.65 -3.31
C ARG A 103 5.77 -0.83 -4.57
N GLY A 104 5.17 -1.29 -5.66
CA GLY A 104 5.86 -1.41 -6.96
C GLY A 104 6.41 -0.07 -7.45
N LYS A 105 5.62 1.00 -7.33
CA LYS A 105 6.04 2.37 -7.68
C LYS A 105 7.16 2.88 -6.78
N ALA A 106 7.04 2.71 -5.46
CA ALA A 106 8.09 3.12 -4.52
C ALA A 106 9.43 2.40 -4.80
N LEU A 107 9.38 1.08 -5.07
CA LEU A 107 10.55 0.30 -5.44
C LEU A 107 11.12 0.69 -6.81
N ALA A 108 10.28 1.02 -7.78
CA ALA A 108 10.75 1.50 -9.08
C ALA A 108 11.51 2.83 -8.96
N GLN A 109 11.02 3.74 -8.11
CA GLN A 109 11.71 5.00 -7.82
C GLN A 109 13.05 4.74 -7.13
N LEU A 110 13.09 3.92 -6.08
CA LEU A 110 14.34 3.52 -5.43
C LEU A 110 15.31 2.87 -6.42
N LYS A 111 14.84 1.96 -7.27
CA LYS A 111 15.65 1.30 -8.29
C LYS A 111 16.29 2.30 -9.25
N SER A 112 15.58 3.36 -9.63
CA SER A 112 16.11 4.40 -10.52
C SER A 112 17.24 5.23 -9.88
N GLU A 113 17.30 5.28 -8.55
CA GLU A 113 18.31 6.01 -7.79
C GLU A 113 19.33 5.11 -7.07
N PHE A 114 19.32 3.82 -7.38
CA PHE A 114 20.03 2.81 -6.60
C PHE A 114 21.53 3.09 -6.46
N GLU A 115 22.19 3.51 -7.54
CA GLU A 115 23.62 3.87 -7.51
C GLU A 115 23.93 5.07 -6.60
N LYS A 116 23.03 6.06 -6.53
CA LYS A 116 23.16 7.21 -5.62
C LYS A 116 23.06 6.75 -4.17
N VAL A 117 22.08 5.89 -3.89
CA VAL A 117 21.88 5.29 -2.55
C VAL A 117 23.12 4.49 -2.15
N LEU A 118 23.64 3.62 -3.02
CA LEU A 118 24.85 2.84 -2.73
C LEU A 118 26.07 3.72 -2.45
N THR A 119 26.26 4.77 -3.24
CA THR A 119 27.36 5.72 -3.04
C THR A 119 27.25 6.43 -1.70
N TRP A 120 26.05 6.85 -1.32
CA TRP A 120 25.79 7.48 -0.03
C TRP A 120 26.03 6.53 1.15
N ILE A 121 25.51 5.29 1.10
CA ILE A 121 25.73 4.28 2.16
C ILE A 121 27.23 4.06 2.39
N ARG A 122 28.01 3.90 1.31
CA ARG A 122 29.47 3.67 1.41
C ARG A 122 30.23 4.86 2.01
N ARG A 123 29.70 6.07 1.92
CA ARG A 123 30.31 7.28 2.52
C ARG A 123 29.89 7.45 3.97
N ALA A 124 28.63 7.18 4.29
CA ALA A 124 28.07 7.40 5.62
C ALA A 124 28.45 6.31 6.64
N CYS A 125 28.83 5.12 6.17
CA CYS A 125 29.30 4.02 7.00
C CYS A 125 30.83 3.90 7.09
N ARG A 126 31.59 4.89 6.60
CA ARG A 126 33.02 5.04 6.90
C ARG A 126 33.18 5.92 8.12
#